data_AF-A0A8T3ZDZ1-F1
#
_entry.id   AF-A0A8T3ZDZ1-F1
#
_cell.length_a   1.000
_cell.length_b   1.000
_cell.length_c   1.000
_cell.angle_alpha   90.00
_cell.angle_beta   90.00
_cell.angle_gamma   90.00
#
_symmetry.space_group_name_H-M   'P 1'
#
loop_
_entity.id
_entity.type
_entity.pdbx_description
1 polymer ?
#
loop_
_entity_poly.entity_id
_entity_poly.type
_entity_poly.pdbx_seq_one_letter_code
_entity_poly.pdbx_strand_id
1 'polypeptide(L)' 'MAMKTVQIRLTTEQRKAVDVLVKKGLYPNRSEAVRDAVRKLIKK' A
#
# COMPACT_ATOMS: atom_id res chain seq x y z
N MET A 1 -10.60 -0.04 -16.56
CA MET A 1 -9.30 0.56 -16.93
C MET A 1 -8.18 -0.27 -16.34
N ALA A 2 -7.12 -0.56 -17.12
CA ALA A 2 -5.96 -1.30 -16.63
C ALA A 2 -5.13 -0.45 -15.65
N MET A 3 -4.66 -1.05 -14.55
CA MET A 3 -3.78 -0.38 -13.60
C MET A 3 -2.35 -0.29 -14.16
N LYS A 4 -1.71 0.87 -14.01
CA LYS A 4 -0.29 1.07 -14.36
C LYS A 4 0.60 0.85 -13.14
N THR A 5 1.79 0.28 -13.34
CA THR A 5 2.77 0.05 -12.28
C THR A 5 3.64 1.29 -12.06
N VAL A 6 3.96 1.57 -10.80
CA VAL A 6 4.94 2.58 -10.40
C VAL A 6 5.92 1.94 -9.44
N GLN A 7 7.22 2.09 -9.68
CA GLN A 7 8.27 1.67 -8.75
C GLN A 7 8.57 2.81 -7.78
N ILE A 8 8.53 2.50 -6.47
CA ILE A 8 8.83 3.47 -5.41
C ILE A 8 9.85 2.89 -4.43
N ARG A 9 10.56 3.76 -3.72
CA ARG A 9 11.40 3.38 -2.58
C ARG A 9 10.66 3.72 -1.29
N LEU A 10 10.64 2.78 -0.35
CA LEU A 10 10.10 2.95 0.98
C LEU A 10 11.20 2.71 2.00
N THR A 11 11.12 3.37 3.16
CA THR A 11 12.01 3.02 4.27
C THR A 11 11.70 1.60 4.74
N THR A 12 12.68 0.96 5.39
CA THR A 12 12.50 -0.38 5.98
C THR A 12 11.31 -0.41 6.95
N GLU A 13 11.12 0.66 7.72
CA GLU A 13 10.03 0.79 8.68
C GLU A 13 8.66 0.87 7.99
N GLN A 14 8.54 1.70 6.96
CA GLN A 14 7.31 1.81 6.16
C GLN A 14 6.95 0.46 5.52
N ARG A 15 7.94 -0.25 4.97
CA ARG A 15 7.72 -1.58 4.39
C ARG A 15 7.23 -2.58 5.43
N LYS A 16 7.83 -2.59 6.62
CA LYS A 16 7.39 -3.43 7.75
C LYS A 16 5.98 -3.08 8.22
N ALA A 17 5.64 -1.80 8.29
CA ALA A 17 4.29 -1.36 8.66
C ALA A 17 3.24 -1.89 7.67
N VAL A 18 3.51 -1.80 6.36
CA VAL A 18 2.63 -2.38 5.32
C VAL A 18 2.51 -3.90 5.48
N ASP A 19 3.62 -4.59 5.78
CA ASP A 19 3.61 -6.04 6.01
C ASP A 19 2.74 -6.47 7.19
N VAL A 20 2.75 -5.70 8.27
CA VAL A 20 1.87 -5.95 9.42
C VAL A 20 0.41 -5.86 9.04
N LEU A 21 0.03 -4.88 8.21
CA LEU A 21 -1.36 -4.72 7.76
C LEU A 21 -1.82 -5.92 6.91
N VAL A 22 -0.95 -6.43 6.05
CA VAL A 22 -1.25 -7.63 5.25
C VAL A 22 -1.33 -8.88 6.13
N LYS A 23 -0.37 -9.07 7.05
CA LYS A 23 -0.36 -10.23 7.98
C LYS A 23 -1.58 -10.28 8.90
N LYS A 24 -2.11 -9.13 9.29
CA LYS A 24 -3.35 -9.03 10.08
C LYS A 24 -4.63 -9.28 9.25
N GLY A 25 -4.51 -9.46 7.94
CA GLY A 25 -5.64 -9.69 7.05
C GLY A 25 -6.42 -8.42 6.67
N LEU A 26 -5.93 -7.22 7.02
CA LEU A 26 -6.62 -5.97 6.67
C LEU A 26 -6.56 -5.68 5.17
N TYR A 27 -5.48 -6.11 4.52
CA TYR A 27 -5.32 -6.01 3.07
C TYR A 27 -4.83 -7.34 2.50
N PRO A 28 -5.28 -7.74 1.31
CA PRO A 28 -4.87 -8.99 0.69
C PRO A 28 -3.41 -8.97 0.22
N ASN A 29 -2.85 -7.79 -0.04
CA ASN A 29 -1.44 -7.62 -0.42
C ASN A 29 -0.95 -6.18 -0.18
N ARG A 30 0.37 -6.00 -0.30
CA ARG A 30 1.03 -4.68 -0.16
C ARG A 30 0.49 -3.65 -1.14
N SER A 31 0.22 -4.05 -2.38
CA SER A 31 -0.22 -3.14 -3.44
C SER A 31 -1.62 -2.57 -3.18
N GLU A 32 -2.55 -3.36 -2.63
CA GLU A 32 -3.86 -2.89 -2.16
C GLU A 32 -3.72 -1.89 -1.01
N ALA A 33 -2.89 -2.21 -0.01
CA ALA A 33 -2.66 -1.31 1.13
C ALA A 33 -2.13 0.06 0.69
N VAL A 34 -1.14 0.07 -0.22
CA VAL A 34 -0.56 1.31 -0.76
C VAL A 34 -1.58 2.05 -1.63
N ARG A 35 -2.33 1.35 -2.48
CA ARG A 35 -3.36 1.99 -3.32
C ARG A 35 -4.47 2.63 -2.50
N ASP A 36 -4.92 1.99 -1.43
CA ASP A 36 -5.94 2.56 -0.54
C ASP A 36 -5.42 3.81 0.18
N ALA A 37 -4.19 3.78 0.68
CA ALA A 37 -3.55 4.95 1.28
C ALA A 37 -3.46 6.13 0.31
N VAL A 38 -3.05 5.88 -0.94
CA VAL A 38 -3.00 6.91 -2.00
C VAL A 38 -4.40 7.46 -2.31
N ARG A 39 -5.42 6.60 -2.42
CA ARG A 39 -6.81 7.04 -2.65
C ARG A 39 -7.32 7.92 -1.51
N LYS A 40 -7.03 7.55 -0.25
CA LYS A 40 -7.41 8.33 0.93
C LYS A 40 -6.72 9.69 0.97
N LEU A 41 -5.47 9.75 0.52
CA LEU A 41 -4.73 11.01 0.44
C LEU A 41 -5.32 11.96 -0.62
N ILE A 42 -5.70 11.44 -1.80
CA ILE A 42 -6.21 12.26 -2.92
C ILE A 42 -7.66 12.71 -2.69
N LYS A 43 -8.47 11.90 -1.99
CA LYS A 43 -9.89 12.24 -1.70
C LYS A 43 -10.06 13.31 -0.61
N LYS A 44 -8.97 13.76 0.01
CA LYS A 44 -8.95 14.77 1.05
C LYS A 44 -8.32 16.04 0.49
#